data_AF-A0A6J5FV98-F1
#
_entry.id   AF-A0A6J5FV98-F1
#
_cell.length_a   1.000
_cell.length_b   1.000
_cell.length_c   1.000
_cell.angle_alpha   90.00
_cell.angle_beta   90.00
_cell.angle_gamma   90.00
#
_symmetry.space_group_name_H-M   'P 1'
#
loop_
_entity.id
_entity.type
_entity.pdbx_description
1 polymer ?
#
loop_
_entity_poly.entity_id
_entity_poly.type
_entity_poly.pdbx_seq_one_letter_code
_entity_poly.pdbx_strand_id
1 'polypeptide(L)'
;MINISQKQIACGVWKLVESGIFQYVADHGRKPAALILHPEQQAELMREMGLKSALLDGISILSSPCFDMPILADSYGNFVEL
;
A
#
# COMPACT_ATOMS: atom_id res chain seq x y z
N MET A 1 11.83 -15.16 12.99
CA MET A 1 10.58 -15.73 12.43
C MET A 1 9.41 -14.92 12.97
N ILE A 2 8.91 -13.97 12.20
CA ILE A 2 7.76 -13.14 12.62
C ILE A 2 6.50 -13.82 12.08
N ASN A 3 5.67 -14.30 12.99
CA ASN A 3 4.42 -14.99 12.73
C ASN A 3 3.32 -13.93 12.63
N ILE A 4 2.91 -13.55 11.42
CA ILE A 4 1.86 -12.56 11.19
C ILE A 4 0.60 -13.34 10.78
N SER A 5 -0.41 -13.32 11.65
CA SER A 5 -1.68 -13.99 11.46
C SER A 5 -2.32 -13.63 10.11
N GLN A 6 -2.66 -14.67 9.33
CA GLN A 6 -3.49 -14.62 8.11
C GLN A 6 -4.93 -14.14 8.42
N LYS A 7 -5.10 -12.90 8.86
CA LYS A 7 -6.42 -12.30 9.08
C LYS A 7 -6.87 -11.56 7.82
N GLN A 8 -7.71 -12.24 7.06
CA GLN A 8 -8.63 -11.68 6.05
C GLN A 8 -8.00 -10.63 5.13
N ILE A 9 -7.27 -11.09 4.14
CA ILE A 9 -6.84 -10.26 3.03
C ILE A 9 -8.09 -9.80 2.26
N ALA A 10 -8.36 -8.49 2.27
CA ALA A 10 -9.48 -7.87 1.57
C ALA A 10 -9.52 -8.27 0.08
N CYS A 11 -10.71 -8.35 -0.50
CA CYS A 11 -10.88 -8.66 -1.93
C CYS A 11 -10.58 -7.41 -2.79
N GLY A 12 -9.89 -7.55 -3.92
CA GLY A 12 -9.71 -6.46 -4.90
C GLY A 12 -8.33 -5.79 -4.90
N VAL A 13 -8.29 -4.48 -5.16
CA VAL A 13 -7.09 -3.61 -5.28
C VAL A 13 -6.15 -3.75 -4.07
N TRP A 14 -6.68 -4.09 -2.89
CA TRP A 14 -5.86 -4.29 -1.69
C TRP A 14 -4.89 -5.47 -1.77
N LYS A 15 -5.27 -6.58 -2.43
CA LYS A 15 -4.35 -7.69 -2.68
C LYS A 15 -3.17 -7.27 -3.55
N LEU A 16 -3.42 -6.37 -4.50
CA LEU A 16 -2.38 -5.82 -5.37
C LEU A 16 -1.47 -4.89 -4.57
N VAL A 17 -2.02 -4.04 -3.70
CA VAL A 17 -1.22 -3.18 -2.81
C VAL A 17 -0.36 -3.99 -1.85
N GLU A 18 -0.93 -4.99 -1.17
CA GLU A 18 -0.18 -5.84 -0.24
C GLU A 18 0.92 -6.62 -0.98
N SER A 19 0.59 -7.27 -2.10
CA SER A 19 1.56 -8.00 -2.92
C SER A 19 2.63 -7.08 -3.47
N GLY A 20 2.25 -5.87 -3.88
CA GLY A 20 3.15 -4.82 -4.35
C GLY A 20 4.13 -4.37 -3.30
N ILE A 21 3.68 -4.17 -2.05
CA ILE A 21 4.57 -3.83 -0.93
C ILE A 21 5.57 -4.96 -0.67
N PHE A 22 5.12 -6.21 -0.67
CA PHE A 22 6.01 -7.37 -0.50
C PHE A 22 7.06 -7.45 -1.60
N GLN A 23 6.64 -7.28 -2.85
CA GLN A 23 7.55 -7.29 -3.99
C GLN A 23 8.54 -6.12 -3.92
N TYR A 24 8.07 -4.92 -3.59
CA TYR A 24 8.92 -3.75 -3.42
C TYR A 24 10.02 -3.97 -2.38
N VAL A 25 9.66 -4.57 -1.24
CA VAL A 25 10.62 -4.92 -0.18
C VAL A 25 11.62 -5.97 -0.65
N ALA A 26 11.18 -6.98 -1.41
CA ALA A 26 12.06 -7.99 -1.97
C ALA A 26 13.08 -7.38 -2.94
N ASP A 27 12.65 -6.42 -3.77
CA ASP A 27 13.49 -5.80 -4.80
C ASP A 27 14.43 -4.72 -4.25
N HIS A 28 13.98 -3.95 -3.25
CA HIS A 28 14.70 -2.77 -2.77
C HIS A 28 15.29 -2.93 -1.36
N GLY A 29 15.01 -4.04 -0.68
CA GLY A 29 15.46 -4.31 0.70
C GLY A 29 14.86 -3.37 1.76
N ARG A 30 13.85 -2.58 1.39
CA ARG A 30 13.22 -1.57 2.25
C ARG A 30 11.74 -1.41 1.91
N LYS A 31 10.97 -0.87 2.86
CA LYS A 31 9.57 -0.52 2.61
C LYS A 31 9.46 0.77 1.80
N PRO A 32 8.40 0.91 0.98
CA PRO A 32 8.06 2.22 0.44
C PRO A 32 7.77 3.20 1.58
N ALA A 33 8.00 4.48 1.34
CA ALA A 33 7.67 5.54 2.28
C ALA A 33 6.18 5.96 2.17
N ALA A 34 5.62 5.87 0.96
CA ALA A 34 4.25 6.26 0.68
C ALA A 34 3.55 5.30 -0.30
N LEU A 35 2.24 5.16 -0.09
CA LEU A 35 1.26 4.62 -1.04
C LEU A 35 0.41 5.80 -1.51
N ILE A 36 0.46 6.10 -2.80
CA ILE A 36 -0.34 7.16 -3.44
C ILE A 36 -1.52 6.51 -4.13
N LEU A 37 -2.73 7.00 -3.88
CA LEU A 37 -3.98 6.48 -4.41
C LEU A 37 -4.79 7.59 -5.07
N HIS A 38 -5.64 7.20 -6.03
CA HIS A 38 -6.73 8.05 -6.47
C HIS A 38 -7.68 8.31 -5.26
N PRO A 39 -8.31 9.50 -5.13
CA PRO A 39 -9.23 9.79 -4.03
C PRO A 39 -10.35 8.76 -3.85
N GLU A 40 -10.86 8.20 -4.95
CA GLU A 40 -11.90 7.16 -4.92
C GLU A 40 -11.36 5.84 -4.32
N GLN A 41 -10.16 5.43 -4.69
CA GLN A 41 -9.48 4.24 -4.16
C GLN A 41 -9.13 4.41 -2.68
N GLN A 42 -8.73 5.63 -2.27
CA GLN A 42 -8.48 5.93 -0.86
C GLN A 42 -9.77 5.88 -0.04
N ALA A 43 -10.88 6.40 -0.56
CA ALA A 43 -12.18 6.32 0.11
C ALA A 43 -12.64 4.86 0.27
N GLU A 44 -12.44 4.03 -0.76
CA GLU A 44 -12.66 2.59 -0.71
C GLU A 44 -11.78 1.93 0.36
N LEU A 45 -10.49 2.26 0.39
CA LEU A 45 -9.54 1.77 1.39
C LEU A 45 -9.99 2.09 2.81
N MET A 46 -10.38 3.34 3.09
CA MET A 46 -10.85 3.76 4.41
C MET A 46 -12.12 3.02 4.83
N ARG A 47 -13.01 2.73 3.88
CA ARG A 47 -14.24 1.95 4.10
C ARG A 47 -13.95 0.49 4.44
N GLU A 48 -12.99 -0.14 3.78
CA GLU A 48 -12.69 -1.57 3.95
C GLU A 48 -11.79 -1.87 5.17
N MET A 49 -10.77 -1.04 5.42
CA MET A 49 -9.79 -1.29 6.47
C MET A 49 -10.22 -0.75 7.84
N GLY A 50 -11.09 0.26 7.87
CA GLY A 50 -11.29 1.08 9.06
C GLY A 50 -9.95 1.63 9.59
N LEU A 51 -9.88 1.93 10.89
CA LEU A 51 -8.66 2.45 11.56
C LEU A 51 -7.52 1.42 11.75
N LYS A 52 -7.52 0.27 11.04
CA LYS A 52 -6.46 -0.75 11.19
C LYS A 52 -5.18 -0.31 10.47
N SER A 53 -4.43 0.59 11.10
CA SER A 53 -3.15 1.12 10.62
C SER A 53 -1.99 0.11 10.62
N ALA A 54 -2.17 -1.05 11.25
CA ALA A 54 -1.10 -2.03 11.47
C ALA A 54 -0.53 -2.65 10.19
N LEU A 55 -1.28 -2.65 9.09
CA LEU A 55 -0.86 -3.30 7.84
C LEU A 55 0.07 -2.42 6.99
N LEU A 56 -0.07 -1.10 7.11
CA LEU A 56 0.79 -0.15 6.41
C LEU A 56 2.09 0.11 7.17
N ASP A 57 2.16 -0.21 8.47
CA ASP A 57 3.38 -0.24 9.29
C ASP A 57 4.45 0.81 8.90
N GLY A 58 4.06 2.08 9.00
CA GLY A 58 4.92 3.24 8.69
C GLY A 58 4.80 3.81 7.26
N ILE A 59 4.07 3.17 6.35
CA ILE A 59 3.78 3.68 5.00
C ILE A 59 2.71 4.79 5.09
N SER A 60 3.04 5.97 4.56
CA SER A 60 2.10 7.09 4.47
C SER A 60 1.08 6.86 3.35
N ILE A 61 -0.20 7.13 3.57
CA ILE A 61 -1.19 7.15 2.49
C ILE A 61 -1.31 8.58 1.98
N LEU A 62 -1.08 8.77 0.68
CA LEU A 62 -1.26 10.03 -0.02
C LEU A 62 -2.40 9.90 -1.03
N SER A 63 -3.08 11.01 -1.27
CA SER A 63 -4.20 11.11 -2.22
C SER A 63 -3.81 12.04 -3.35
N SER A 64 -4.01 11.63 -4.59
CA SER A 64 -3.84 12.50 -5.74
C SER A 64 -4.71 12.05 -6.91
N PRO A 65 -5.52 12.93 -7.51
CA PRO A 65 -6.33 12.59 -8.68
C PRO A 65 -5.49 12.44 -9.97
N CYS A 66 -4.17 12.66 -9.91
CA CYS A 66 -3.28 12.54 -11.06
C CYS A 66 -2.82 11.10 -11.33
N PHE A 67 -3.20 10.14 -10.48
CA PHE A 67 -2.80 8.75 -10.62
C PHE A 67 -4.04 7.85 -10.67
N ASP A 68 -4.25 7.20 -11.80
CA ASP A 68 -5.35 6.24 -11.99
C ASP A 68 -5.04 4.89 -11.30
N MET A 69 -3.74 4.55 -11.22
CA MET A 69 -3.25 3.33 -10.58
C MET A 69 -2.53 3.65 -9.26
N PRO A 70 -2.61 2.76 -8.25
CA PRO A 70 -1.86 2.92 -7.01
C PRO A 70 -0.34 2.98 -7.26
N ILE A 71 0.35 3.86 -6.53
CA ILE A 71 1.81 4.00 -6.61
C ILE A 71 2.45 3.76 -5.26
N LEU A 72 3.51 2.93 -5.24
CA LEU A 72 4.45 2.85 -4.14
C LEU A 72 5.64 3.76 -4.41
N ALA A 73 5.98 4.64 -3.47
CA ALA A 73 7.10 5.56 -3.60
C ALA A 73 8.00 5.54 -2.36
N ASP A 74 9.29 5.75 -2.53
CA ASP A 74 10.25 5.87 -1.43
C ASP A 74 10.93 7.26 -1.36
N SER A 75 11.72 7.45 -0.30
CA SER A 75 12.47 8.70 -0.06
C SER A 75 13.63 8.93 -1.03
N TYR A 76 13.96 7.97 -1.89
CA TYR A 76 15.03 8.06 -2.89
C TYR A 76 14.50 8.42 -4.28
N GLY A 77 13.18 8.62 -4.42
CA GLY A 77 12.53 8.95 -5.69
C GLY A 77 12.20 7.73 -6.54
N ASN A 78 12.32 6.50 -6.02
CA ASN A 78 11.89 5.30 -6.74
C ASN A 78 10.39 5.14 -6.57
N PHE A 79 9.71 4.82 -7.68
CA PHE A 79 8.27 4.56 -7.66
C PHE A 79 7.91 3.35 -8.52
N VAL A 80 6.81 2.68 -8.15
CA VAL A 80 6.25 1.52 -8.84
C VAL A 80 4.74 1.69 -8.91
N GLU A 81 4.18 1.59 -10.12
CA GLU A 81 2.74 1.46 -10.35
C GLU A 81 2.33 -0.01 -10.15
N LEU A 82 1.18 -0.23 -9.51
CA LEU A 82 0.67 -1.54 -9.07
C LEU A 82 -0.41 -2.13 -9.96
#